data_AF-A0A3L7VMK6-F1
#
_entry.id   AF-A0A3L7VMK6-F1
#
_cell.length_a   1.000
_cell.length_b   1.000
_cell.length_c   1.000
_cell.angle_alpha   90.00
_cell.angle_beta   90.00
_cell.angle_gamma   90.00
#
_symmetry.space_group_name_H-M   'P 1'
#
loop_
_entity.id
_entity.type
_entity.pdbx_description
1 polymer ?
#
loop_
_entity_poly.entity_id
_entity_poly.type
_entity_poly.pdbx_seq_one_letter_code
_entity_poly.pdbx_strand_id
1 'polypeptide(L)'
;MTKIKTSSFFALLYGFAFAASAMADDPLLPPETSIEKAIDHYIGANWKDKNIKPGQSADDFTWLRRVTLDLVGRIPTPLEARSFAQDKDPAKKTKTIDLLMKSSGHIRHQTREFEYLLMNGTRGQLVAYLGKALGENRSWDKIFRELLVADESNANAKGASEFLKVRVNDLDRLTNDVSVAFFGVNVSCAQCHDHPVVHDWKQDHFFGMKSFFSRTYEVGTFLAEREYGVVRFLPNKGKEKQADYMFLTGKKVAPPGLTEPSKDEQKKEKEKVEK
;
A
#
# COMPACT_ATOMS: atom_id res chain seq x y z
N MET A 1 -6.84 -68.97 34.62
CA MET A 1 -6.98 -68.41 33.26
C MET A 1 -7.34 -66.94 33.39
N THR A 2 -6.34 -66.07 33.38
CA THR A 2 -6.52 -64.64 33.66
C THR A 2 -5.97 -63.87 32.46
N LYS A 3 -6.86 -63.33 31.63
CA LYS A 3 -6.51 -62.58 30.42
C LYS A 3 -6.16 -61.14 30.78
N ILE A 4 -4.91 -60.76 30.55
CA ILE A 4 -4.43 -59.37 30.56
C ILE A 4 -4.86 -58.75 29.22
N LYS A 5 -5.66 -57.68 29.26
CA LYS A 5 -6.03 -56.89 28.07
C LYS A 5 -4.92 -55.88 27.77
N THR A 6 -4.46 -55.90 26.53
CA THR A 6 -3.50 -54.97 25.92
C THR A 6 -4.11 -53.57 25.76
N SER A 7 -3.32 -52.56 26.13
CA SER A 7 -3.63 -51.13 25.98
C SER A 7 -3.59 -50.72 24.51
N SER A 8 -4.59 -49.95 24.04
CA SER A 8 -4.59 -49.33 22.71
C SER A 8 -4.03 -47.92 22.81
N PHE A 9 -2.93 -47.67 22.10
CA PHE A 9 -2.35 -46.35 21.86
C PHE A 9 -3.24 -45.58 20.87
N PHE A 10 -3.86 -44.48 21.30
CA PHE A 10 -4.52 -43.54 20.40
C PHE A 10 -3.49 -42.49 19.97
N ALA A 11 -3.06 -42.55 18.70
CA ALA A 11 -2.28 -41.49 18.08
C ALA A 11 -3.23 -40.33 17.71
N LEU A 12 -3.18 -39.24 18.47
CA LEU A 12 -3.83 -37.97 18.13
C LEU A 12 -3.00 -37.26 17.06
N LEU A 13 -3.37 -37.42 15.80
CA LEU A 13 -2.92 -36.58 14.69
C LEU A 13 -3.57 -35.20 14.83
N TYR A 14 -2.84 -34.24 15.37
CA TYR A 14 -3.20 -32.83 15.28
C TYR A 14 -2.94 -32.35 13.84
N GLY A 15 -3.96 -32.48 13.00
CA GLY A 15 -4.00 -31.75 11.73
C GLY A 15 -4.32 -30.28 12.01
N PHE A 16 -3.34 -29.40 11.89
CA PHE A 16 -3.60 -27.97 11.76
C PHE A 16 -4.27 -27.72 10.41
N ALA A 17 -5.60 -27.70 10.39
CA ALA A 17 -6.34 -27.13 9.27
C ALA A 17 -6.16 -25.61 9.33
N PHE A 18 -5.24 -25.08 8.54
CA PHE A 18 -5.21 -23.66 8.23
C PHE A 18 -6.44 -23.35 7.38
N ALA A 19 -7.45 -22.73 7.99
CA ALA A 19 -8.55 -22.13 7.26
C ALA A 19 -7.95 -21.06 6.34
N ALA A 20 -8.10 -21.28 5.04
CA ALA A 20 -7.73 -20.32 4.02
C ALA A 20 -8.39 -18.97 4.30
N SER A 21 -7.57 -17.95 4.51
CA SER A 21 -8.00 -16.56 4.44
C SER A 21 -8.63 -16.33 3.07
N ALA A 22 -9.83 -15.72 3.04
CA ALA A 22 -10.58 -15.24 1.86
C ALA A 22 -9.89 -15.57 0.53
N MET A 23 -10.32 -16.68 -0.07
CA MET A 23 -9.82 -17.13 -1.37
C MET A 23 -9.95 -15.98 -2.39
N ALA A 24 -8.98 -15.88 -3.29
CA ALA A 24 -8.93 -14.91 -4.39
C ALA A 24 -10.11 -14.98 -5.38
N ASP A 25 -11.10 -15.85 -5.12
CA ASP A 25 -12.20 -16.19 -6.02
C ASP A 25 -13.57 -15.61 -5.59
N ASP A 26 -13.69 -14.91 -4.46
CA ASP A 26 -14.95 -14.19 -4.17
C ASP A 26 -15.10 -13.05 -5.19
N PRO A 27 -16.16 -13.07 -6.02
CA PRO A 27 -16.32 -12.05 -7.06
C PRO A 27 -16.44 -10.68 -6.39
N LEU A 28 -15.63 -9.74 -6.88
CA LEU A 28 -15.70 -8.37 -6.40
C LEU A 28 -17.13 -7.85 -6.54
N LEU A 29 -17.63 -7.25 -5.46
CA LEU A 29 -18.91 -6.55 -5.48
C LEU A 29 -18.97 -5.52 -6.62
N PRO A 30 -20.16 -5.24 -7.16
CA PRO A 30 -20.30 -4.29 -8.25
C PRO A 30 -19.66 -2.93 -7.92
N PRO A 31 -18.96 -2.27 -8.86
CA PRO A 31 -18.23 -1.02 -8.63
C PRO A 31 -19.08 0.12 -8.06
N GLU A 32 -20.39 0.11 -8.29
CA GLU A 32 -21.37 1.07 -7.78
C GLU A 32 -21.77 0.84 -6.32
N THR A 33 -21.34 -0.25 -5.70
CA THR A 33 -21.56 -0.51 -4.28
C THR A 33 -20.82 0.54 -3.46
N SER A 34 -21.52 1.17 -2.52
CA SER A 34 -20.88 2.14 -1.64
C SER A 34 -19.79 1.48 -0.80
N ILE A 35 -18.71 2.23 -0.54
CA ILE A 35 -17.48 1.70 0.09
C ILE A 35 -17.80 1.07 1.44
N GLU A 36 -18.67 1.69 2.25
CA GLU A 36 -19.07 1.17 3.55
C GLU A 36 -19.76 -0.18 3.46
N LYS A 37 -20.64 -0.38 2.47
CA LYS A 37 -21.33 -1.67 2.25
C LYS A 37 -20.37 -2.74 1.76
N ALA A 38 -19.40 -2.36 0.92
CA ALA A 38 -18.40 -3.29 0.44
C ALA A 38 -17.51 -3.80 1.59
N ILE A 39 -17.03 -2.89 2.45
CA ILE A 39 -16.23 -3.24 3.62
C ILE A 39 -17.03 -4.17 4.56
N ASP A 40 -18.25 -3.79 4.92
CA ASP A 40 -19.09 -4.58 5.82
C ASP A 40 -19.40 -5.98 5.24
N HIS A 41 -19.59 -6.09 3.92
CA HIS A 41 -19.81 -7.36 3.26
C HIS A 41 -18.61 -8.31 3.44
N TYR A 42 -17.39 -7.87 3.08
CA TYR A 42 -16.22 -8.75 3.14
C TYR A 42 -15.81 -9.08 4.58
N ILE A 43 -15.92 -8.12 5.51
CA ILE A 43 -15.66 -8.37 6.93
C ILE A 43 -16.69 -9.35 7.50
N GLY A 44 -17.98 -9.14 7.20
CA GLY A 44 -19.07 -10.00 7.65
C GLY A 44 -18.98 -11.42 7.11
N ALA A 45 -18.61 -11.58 5.83
CA ALA A 45 -18.38 -12.90 5.22
C ALA A 45 -17.25 -13.66 5.94
N ASN A 46 -16.12 -13.01 6.18
CA ASN A 46 -14.99 -13.59 6.91
C ASN A 46 -15.34 -13.93 8.38
N TRP A 47 -16.13 -13.10 9.06
CA TRP A 47 -16.61 -13.42 10.41
C TRP A 47 -17.52 -14.63 10.43
N LYS A 48 -18.43 -14.76 9.45
CA LYS A 48 -19.34 -15.91 9.33
C LYS A 48 -18.55 -17.20 9.11
N ASP A 49 -17.60 -17.21 8.19
CA ASP A 49 -16.74 -18.36 7.89
C ASP A 49 -15.95 -18.81 9.14
N LYS A 50 -15.39 -17.85 9.87
CA LYS A 50 -14.59 -18.11 11.08
C LYS A 50 -15.42 -18.25 12.36
N ASN A 51 -16.76 -18.24 12.26
CA ASN A 51 -17.68 -18.26 13.40
C ASN A 51 -17.36 -17.19 14.48
N ILE A 52 -16.88 -16.02 14.04
CA ILE A 52 -16.55 -14.89 14.91
C ILE A 52 -17.83 -14.10 15.20
N LYS A 53 -18.10 -13.87 16.49
CA LYS A 53 -19.18 -12.98 16.93
C LYS A 53 -18.62 -11.57 17.16
N PRO A 54 -19.19 -10.53 16.56
CA PRO A 54 -18.76 -9.15 16.81
C PRO A 54 -18.87 -8.78 18.29
N GLY A 55 -17.96 -7.93 18.75
CA GLY A 55 -18.01 -7.36 20.10
C GLY A 55 -19.19 -6.40 20.28
N GLN A 56 -19.47 -6.05 21.53
CA GLN A 56 -20.47 -5.03 21.84
C GLN A 56 -20.04 -3.66 21.27
N SER A 57 -21.01 -2.86 20.85
CA SER A 57 -20.77 -1.48 20.46
C SER A 57 -20.13 -0.69 21.58
N ALA A 58 -19.16 0.17 21.23
CA ALA A 58 -18.55 1.08 22.18
C ALA A 58 -19.58 2.06 22.76
N ASP A 59 -19.46 2.36 24.06
CA ASP A 59 -20.18 3.47 24.67
C ASP A 59 -19.76 4.82 24.05
N ASP A 60 -20.57 5.84 24.29
CA ASP A 60 -20.39 7.15 23.66
C ASP A 60 -19.05 7.82 23.97
N PHE A 61 -18.51 7.66 25.19
CA PHE A 61 -17.22 8.27 25.55
C PHE A 61 -16.05 7.49 24.97
N THR A 62 -16.12 6.15 24.99
CA THR A 62 -15.12 5.31 24.32
C THR A 62 -15.09 5.58 22.81
N TRP A 63 -16.27 5.70 22.19
CA TRP A 63 -16.40 6.04 20.77
C TRP A 63 -15.81 7.41 20.47
N LEU A 64 -16.17 8.45 21.24
CA LEU A 64 -15.65 9.81 21.04
C LEU A 64 -14.13 9.85 21.20
N ARG A 65 -13.57 9.14 22.18
CA ARG A 65 -12.12 9.09 22.38
C ARG A 65 -11.42 8.46 21.16
N ARG A 66 -11.92 7.33 20.66
CA ARG A 66 -11.34 6.62 19.50
C ARG A 66 -11.38 7.49 18.25
N VAL A 67 -12.55 8.01 17.89
CA VAL A 67 -12.68 8.83 16.67
C VAL A 67 -11.85 10.11 16.73
N THR A 68 -11.66 10.72 17.90
CA THR A 68 -10.79 11.90 18.04
C THR A 68 -9.32 11.53 17.90
N LEU A 69 -8.89 10.39 18.47
CA LEU A 69 -7.53 9.90 18.31
C LEU A 69 -7.24 9.57 16.85
N ASP A 70 -8.15 8.86 16.19
CA ASP A 70 -7.98 8.39 14.82
C ASP A 70 -8.04 9.54 13.80
N LEU A 71 -8.94 10.52 13.98
CA LEU A 71 -9.11 11.57 12.99
C LEU A 71 -8.22 12.79 13.23
N VAL A 72 -7.85 13.10 14.48
CA VAL A 72 -7.10 14.34 14.79
C VAL A 72 -5.88 14.13 15.69
N GLY A 73 -5.54 12.89 16.03
CA GLY A 73 -4.31 12.55 16.75
C GLY A 73 -4.26 13.01 18.21
N ARG A 74 -5.41 13.32 18.81
CA ARG A 74 -5.50 13.76 20.22
C ARG A 74 -6.76 13.22 20.88
N ILE A 75 -6.79 13.29 22.21
CA ILE A 75 -8.02 13.02 22.95
C ILE A 75 -9.02 14.20 22.79
N PRO A 76 -10.33 13.97 23.00
CA PRO A 76 -11.31 15.05 23.03
C PRO A 76 -10.99 16.02 24.17
N THR A 77 -11.19 17.31 23.90
CA THR A 77 -11.13 18.34 24.94
C THR A 77 -12.30 18.19 25.92
N PRO A 78 -12.19 18.72 27.15
CA PRO A 78 -13.30 18.69 28.09
C PRO A 78 -14.58 19.34 27.57
N LEU A 79 -14.48 20.36 26.70
CA LEU A 79 -15.63 21.00 26.08
C LEU A 79 -16.29 20.09 25.04
N GLU A 80 -15.51 19.51 24.12
CA GLU A 80 -16.02 18.56 23.12
C GLU A 80 -16.74 17.37 23.79
N ALA A 81 -16.14 16.81 24.85
CA ALA A 81 -16.74 15.70 25.59
C ALA A 81 -18.07 16.07 26.27
N ARG A 82 -18.15 17.25 26.90
CA ARG A 82 -19.40 17.73 27.52
C ARG A 82 -20.48 18.01 26.49
N SER A 83 -20.13 18.69 25.39
CA SER A 83 -21.08 18.98 24.32
C SER A 83 -21.62 17.69 23.70
N PHE A 84 -20.76 16.71 23.43
CA PHE A 84 -21.17 15.42 22.87
C PHE A 84 -22.08 14.60 23.81
N ALA A 85 -21.83 14.67 25.13
CA ALA A 85 -22.65 14.00 26.14
C ALA A 85 -24.05 14.62 26.27
N GLN A 86 -24.16 15.94 26.06
CA GLN A 86 -25.43 16.66 26.15
C GLN A 86 -26.22 16.65 24.84
N ASP A 87 -25.56 16.36 23.71
CA ASP A 87 -26.19 16.26 22.40
C ASP A 87 -27.09 15.01 22.31
N LYS A 88 -28.37 15.26 22.05
CA LYS A 88 -29.43 14.24 21.89
C LYS A 88 -29.78 14.01 20.42
N ASP A 89 -29.12 14.71 19.50
CA ASP A 89 -29.36 14.53 18.08
C ASP A 89 -28.96 13.10 17.65
N PRO A 90 -29.85 12.33 17.00
CA PRO A 90 -29.50 11.00 16.50
C PRO A 90 -28.33 11.01 15.51
N ALA A 91 -28.04 12.14 14.86
CA ALA A 91 -26.93 12.32 13.92
C ALA A 91 -25.65 12.88 14.58
N LYS A 92 -25.58 13.00 15.92
CA LYS A 92 -24.43 13.62 16.62
C LYS A 92 -23.07 12.99 16.26
N LYS A 93 -23.02 11.68 16.03
CA LYS A 93 -21.79 10.95 15.65
C LYS A 93 -21.28 11.39 14.27
N THR A 94 -22.16 11.41 13.27
CA THR A 94 -21.82 11.89 11.92
C THR A 94 -21.40 13.36 11.94
N LYS A 95 -22.15 14.21 12.64
CA LYS A 95 -21.79 15.64 12.81
C LYS A 95 -20.43 15.83 13.48
N THR A 96 -20.11 15.00 14.47
CA THR A 96 -18.80 15.02 15.14
C THR A 96 -17.68 14.62 14.18
N ILE A 97 -17.87 13.57 13.37
CA ILE A 97 -16.93 13.17 12.32
C ILE A 97 -16.70 14.33 11.34
N ASP A 98 -17.76 14.93 10.82
CA ASP A 98 -17.67 16.05 9.88
C ASP A 98 -16.91 17.25 10.46
N LEU A 99 -17.15 17.57 11.73
CA LEU A 99 -16.44 18.65 12.44
C LEU A 99 -14.96 18.32 12.61
N LEU A 100 -14.63 17.08 12.98
CA LEU A 100 -13.25 16.64 13.14
C LEU A 100 -12.51 16.67 11.80
N MET A 101 -13.08 16.10 10.74
CA MET A 101 -12.48 16.05 9.40
C MET A 101 -12.23 17.45 8.81
N LYS A 102 -13.11 18.42 9.09
CA LYS A 102 -12.93 19.83 8.66
C LYS A 102 -11.89 20.58 9.49
N SER A 103 -11.40 20.03 10.58
CA SER A 103 -10.47 20.71 11.47
C SER A 103 -9.04 20.72 10.92
N SER A 104 -8.27 21.77 11.26
CA SER A 104 -6.83 21.78 10.97
C SER A 104 -6.07 20.66 11.69
N GLY A 105 -6.62 20.13 12.79
CA GLY A 105 -6.09 18.97 13.50
C GLY A 105 -6.09 17.72 12.63
N HIS A 106 -7.16 17.52 11.84
CA HIS A 106 -7.28 16.39 10.94
C HIS A 106 -6.21 16.43 9.85
N ILE A 107 -6.09 17.57 9.16
CA ILE A 107 -5.09 17.75 8.12
C ILE A 107 -3.69 17.49 8.68
N ARG A 108 -3.34 18.05 9.84
CA ARG A 108 -2.04 17.81 10.48
C ARG A 108 -1.83 16.34 10.83
N HIS A 109 -2.82 15.69 11.44
CA HIS A 109 -2.70 14.29 11.85
C HIS A 109 -2.54 13.37 10.64
N GLN A 110 -3.44 13.46 9.66
CA GLN A 110 -3.37 12.65 8.44
C GLN A 110 -2.07 12.89 7.68
N THR A 111 -1.57 14.13 7.63
CA THR A 111 -0.26 14.41 7.02
C THR A 111 0.86 13.62 7.67
N ARG A 112 0.82 13.47 9.00
CA ARG A 112 1.82 12.67 9.73
C ARG A 112 1.64 11.18 9.47
N GLU A 113 0.42 10.65 9.52
CA GLU A 113 0.15 9.24 9.26
C GLU A 113 0.61 8.83 7.85
N PHE A 114 0.24 9.61 6.83
CA PHE A 114 0.66 9.34 5.46
C PHE A 114 2.15 9.54 5.24
N GLU A 115 2.79 10.48 5.95
CA GLU A 115 4.24 10.58 5.90
C GLU A 115 4.92 9.35 6.51
N TYR A 116 4.45 8.86 7.67
CA TYR A 116 4.97 7.61 8.23
C TYR A 116 4.77 6.42 7.28
N LEU A 117 3.58 6.30 6.68
CA LEU A 117 3.29 5.26 5.69
C LEU A 117 4.25 5.32 4.49
N LEU A 118 4.51 6.51 3.95
CA LEU A 118 5.25 6.69 2.70
C LEU A 118 6.76 6.87 2.89
N MET A 119 7.23 7.35 4.04
CA MET A 119 8.61 7.79 4.28
C MET A 119 9.18 7.35 5.62
N ASN A 120 8.46 6.52 6.38
CA ASN A 120 8.90 5.96 7.66
C ASN A 120 9.34 7.04 8.68
N GLY A 121 8.64 8.17 8.74
CA GLY A 121 8.91 9.25 9.70
C GLY A 121 9.96 10.26 9.23
N THR A 122 10.51 10.10 8.01
CA THR A 122 11.49 11.02 7.42
C THR A 122 10.84 12.35 7.07
N ARG A 123 11.28 13.42 7.72
CA ARG A 123 10.81 14.79 7.44
C ARG A 123 11.50 15.35 6.20
N GLY A 124 10.70 15.88 5.28
CA GLY A 124 11.19 16.42 4.02
C GLY A 124 10.13 17.24 3.28
N GLN A 125 10.36 17.46 1.99
CA GLN A 125 9.45 18.23 1.12
C GLN A 125 8.09 17.55 0.94
N LEU A 126 8.03 16.23 1.09
CA LEU A 126 6.80 15.45 0.98
C LEU A 126 5.78 15.84 2.05
N VAL A 127 6.20 16.18 3.27
CA VAL A 127 5.30 16.60 4.35
C VAL A 127 4.49 17.84 3.93
N ALA A 128 5.16 18.83 3.35
CA ALA A 128 4.52 20.06 2.91
C ALA A 128 3.53 19.79 1.76
N TYR A 129 3.93 18.92 0.83
CA TYR A 129 3.06 18.45 -0.26
C TYR A 129 1.82 17.73 0.29
N LEU A 130 1.99 16.76 1.20
CA LEU A 130 0.89 15.98 1.78
C LEU A 130 -0.08 16.87 2.57
N GLY A 131 0.44 17.84 3.34
CA GLY A 131 -0.41 18.80 4.04
C GLY A 131 -1.31 19.60 3.11
N LYS A 132 -0.78 20.03 1.95
CA LYS A 132 -1.56 20.69 0.92
C LYS A 132 -2.56 19.74 0.26
N ALA A 133 -2.09 18.58 -0.20
CA ALA A 133 -2.91 17.59 -0.91
C ALA A 133 -4.10 17.11 -0.07
N LEU A 134 -3.87 16.78 1.20
CA LEU A 134 -4.91 16.33 2.13
C LEU A 134 -5.86 17.48 2.52
N GLY A 135 -5.34 18.69 2.70
CA GLY A 135 -6.18 19.88 2.95
C GLY A 135 -7.10 20.23 1.77
N GLU A 136 -6.71 19.89 0.55
CA GLU A 136 -7.51 20.06 -0.67
C GLU A 136 -8.44 18.86 -0.96
N ASN A 137 -8.47 17.85 -0.08
CA ASN A 137 -9.18 16.58 -0.30
C ASN A 137 -8.81 15.92 -1.64
N ARG A 138 -7.52 15.95 -1.98
CA ARG A 138 -6.99 15.37 -3.22
C ARG A 138 -7.18 13.85 -3.20
N SER A 139 -7.63 13.30 -4.32
CA SER A 139 -7.87 11.87 -4.44
C SER A 139 -6.57 11.07 -4.38
N TRP A 140 -6.66 9.86 -3.83
CA TRP A 140 -5.50 8.98 -3.60
C TRP A 140 -4.80 8.58 -4.90
N ASP A 141 -5.54 8.35 -5.99
CA ASP A 141 -5.00 8.05 -7.31
C ASP A 141 -4.17 9.21 -7.89
N LYS A 142 -4.59 10.45 -7.62
CA LYS A 142 -3.84 11.64 -8.03
C LYS A 142 -2.57 11.79 -7.20
N ILE A 143 -2.63 11.55 -5.89
CA ILE A 143 -1.45 11.54 -5.02
C ILE A 143 -0.45 10.47 -5.48
N PHE A 144 -0.91 9.24 -5.75
CA PHE A 144 -0.10 8.17 -6.31
C PHE A 144 0.59 8.58 -7.62
N ARG A 145 -0.16 9.18 -8.56
CA ARG A 145 0.39 9.64 -9.84
C ARG A 145 1.45 10.73 -9.65
N GLU A 146 1.21 11.69 -8.76
CA GLU A 146 2.17 12.76 -8.47
C GLU A 146 3.44 12.22 -7.78
N LEU A 147 3.33 11.14 -7.00
CA LEU A 147 4.47 10.46 -6.37
C LEU A 147 5.30 9.65 -7.38
N LEU A 148 4.67 8.97 -8.36
CA LEU A 148 5.35 8.08 -9.30
C LEU A 148 5.70 8.69 -10.67
N VAL A 149 5.01 9.75 -11.07
CA VAL A 149 5.33 10.53 -12.28
C VAL A 149 5.79 11.90 -11.81
N ALA A 150 6.91 11.88 -11.08
CA ALA A 150 7.48 13.05 -10.45
C ALA A 150 7.61 14.21 -11.45
N ASP A 151 6.93 15.32 -11.18
CA ASP A 151 7.01 16.55 -11.97
C ASP A 151 7.59 17.67 -11.09
N GLU A 152 8.90 17.87 -11.21
CA GLU A 152 9.63 18.88 -10.45
C GLU A 152 9.42 20.31 -10.95
N SER A 153 8.89 20.46 -12.17
CA SER A 153 8.53 21.77 -12.73
C SER A 153 7.23 22.30 -12.12
N ASN A 154 6.36 21.41 -11.65
CA ASN A 154 5.10 21.77 -11.00
C ASN A 154 5.33 22.15 -9.53
N ALA A 155 5.29 23.44 -9.24
CA ALA A 155 5.47 23.97 -7.88
C ALA A 155 4.48 23.39 -6.84
N ASN A 156 3.31 22.91 -7.26
CA ASN A 156 2.31 22.30 -6.37
C ASN A 156 2.57 20.83 -6.07
N ALA A 157 3.33 20.14 -6.92
CA ALA A 157 3.58 18.70 -6.84
C ALA A 157 5.05 18.34 -6.59
N LYS A 158 6.01 19.27 -6.76
CA LYS A 158 7.45 19.01 -6.66
C LYS A 158 7.89 18.30 -5.36
N GLY A 159 7.17 18.51 -4.26
CA GLY A 159 7.46 17.82 -2.99
C GLY A 159 7.14 16.32 -3.03
N ALA A 160 6.22 15.88 -3.89
CA ALA A 160 5.90 14.47 -4.10
C ALA A 160 7.09 13.69 -4.68
N SER A 161 7.90 14.34 -5.52
CA SER A 161 9.08 13.73 -6.15
C SER A 161 10.10 13.18 -5.15
N GLU A 162 10.10 13.66 -3.90
CA GLU A 162 10.95 13.15 -2.82
C GLU A 162 10.75 11.65 -2.59
N PHE A 163 9.53 11.13 -2.76
CA PHE A 163 9.24 9.71 -2.61
C PHE A 163 10.06 8.84 -3.57
N LEU A 164 10.16 9.24 -4.84
CA LEU A 164 10.97 8.55 -5.84
C LEU A 164 12.46 8.81 -5.65
N LYS A 165 12.88 10.05 -5.37
CA LYS A 165 14.30 10.41 -5.24
C LYS A 165 15.04 9.53 -4.23
N VAL A 166 14.45 9.29 -3.06
CA VAL A 166 15.08 8.47 -2.02
C VAL A 166 15.08 6.96 -2.33
N ARG A 167 14.47 6.54 -3.46
CA ARG A 167 14.27 5.13 -3.84
C ARG A 167 14.81 4.77 -5.22
N VAL A 168 15.00 5.73 -6.12
CA VAL A 168 15.30 5.46 -7.53
C VAL A 168 16.62 4.69 -7.73
N ASN A 169 17.55 4.84 -6.79
CA ASN A 169 18.84 4.13 -6.79
C ASN A 169 18.76 2.68 -6.25
N ASP A 170 17.61 2.27 -5.71
CA ASP A 170 17.31 0.91 -5.26
C ASP A 170 15.93 0.49 -5.79
N LEU A 171 15.94 -0.03 -7.03
CA LEU A 171 14.72 -0.44 -7.71
C LEU A 171 13.99 -1.61 -7.04
N ASP A 172 14.71 -2.45 -6.28
CA ASP A 172 14.08 -3.56 -5.55
C ASP A 172 13.27 -3.01 -4.36
N ARG A 173 13.88 -2.09 -3.60
CA ARG A 173 13.16 -1.34 -2.56
C ARG A 173 12.00 -0.55 -3.13
N LEU A 174 12.20 0.19 -4.24
CA LEU A 174 11.13 0.97 -4.87
C LEU A 174 9.94 0.08 -5.25
N THR A 175 10.22 -1.07 -5.86
CA THR A 175 9.19 -2.06 -6.24
C THR A 175 8.40 -2.52 -5.03
N ASN A 176 9.09 -2.89 -3.94
CA ASN A 176 8.43 -3.35 -2.73
C ASN A 176 7.65 -2.23 -2.01
N ASP A 177 8.25 -1.05 -1.83
CA ASP A 177 7.61 0.07 -1.13
C ASP A 177 6.34 0.53 -1.87
N VAL A 178 6.35 0.56 -3.20
CA VAL A 178 5.15 0.89 -3.99
C VAL A 178 4.08 -0.19 -3.83
N SER A 179 4.46 -1.47 -3.83
CA SER A 179 3.51 -2.57 -3.66
C SER A 179 2.77 -2.48 -2.32
N VAL A 180 3.51 -2.20 -1.23
CA VAL A 180 2.95 -2.10 0.11
C VAL A 180 2.11 -0.83 0.26
N ALA A 181 2.64 0.32 -0.16
CA ALA A 181 2.00 1.61 0.07
C ALA A 181 0.74 1.84 -0.76
N PHE A 182 0.68 1.31 -2.00
CA PHE A 182 -0.41 1.64 -2.92
C PHE A 182 -1.28 0.44 -3.29
N PHE A 183 -0.74 -0.76 -3.27
CA PHE A 183 -1.50 -1.97 -3.62
C PHE A 183 -1.87 -2.79 -2.38
N GLY A 184 -1.40 -2.41 -1.20
CA GLY A 184 -1.73 -3.07 0.07
C GLY A 184 -1.17 -4.49 0.17
N VAL A 185 -0.14 -4.81 -0.62
CA VAL A 185 0.41 -6.15 -0.72
C VAL A 185 1.93 -6.13 -0.65
N ASN A 186 2.52 -7.20 -0.14
CA ASN A 186 3.97 -7.33 -0.05
C ASN A 186 4.46 -8.33 -1.10
N VAL A 187 5.10 -7.83 -2.15
CA VAL A 187 5.65 -8.65 -3.25
C VAL A 187 7.10 -9.08 -3.01
N SER A 188 7.75 -8.67 -1.91
CA SER A 188 9.20 -8.91 -1.69
C SER A 188 9.62 -10.38 -1.74
N CYS A 189 8.80 -11.33 -1.26
CA CYS A 189 9.15 -12.76 -1.36
C CYS A 189 9.34 -13.20 -2.82
N ALA A 190 8.54 -12.61 -3.72
CA ALA A 190 8.62 -12.85 -5.16
C ALA A 190 9.92 -12.33 -5.81
N GLN A 191 10.77 -11.57 -5.10
CA GLN A 191 12.06 -11.12 -5.62
C GLN A 191 13.02 -12.30 -5.87
N CYS A 192 13.07 -13.23 -4.91
CA CYS A 192 14.06 -14.31 -4.91
C CYS A 192 13.46 -15.68 -5.26
N HIS A 193 12.15 -15.89 -5.09
CA HIS A 193 11.48 -17.15 -5.43
C HIS A 193 10.00 -16.89 -5.65
N ASP A 194 9.24 -17.82 -6.21
CA ASP A 194 7.78 -17.64 -6.28
C ASP A 194 7.19 -17.51 -4.87
N HIS A 195 6.23 -16.61 -4.70
CA HIS A 195 5.71 -16.24 -3.39
C HIS A 195 5.11 -17.47 -2.68
N PRO A 196 5.44 -17.71 -1.39
CA PRO A 196 5.16 -19.00 -0.74
C PRO A 196 3.68 -19.20 -0.37
N VAL A 197 2.93 -18.10 -0.17
CA VAL A 197 1.51 -18.12 0.24
C VAL A 197 0.56 -17.70 -0.88
N VAL A 198 0.88 -16.63 -1.60
CA VAL A 198 0.15 -16.17 -2.80
C VAL A 198 0.68 -16.88 -4.05
N HIS A 199 0.09 -18.00 -4.42
CA HIS A 199 0.59 -18.87 -5.51
C HIS A 199 0.62 -18.21 -6.90
N ASP A 200 -0.18 -17.17 -7.13
CA ASP A 200 -0.19 -16.45 -8.41
C ASP A 200 1.03 -15.55 -8.58
N TRP A 201 1.66 -15.12 -7.49
CA TRP A 201 2.80 -14.22 -7.55
C TRP A 201 4.11 -14.98 -7.71
N LYS A 202 4.63 -14.92 -8.93
CA LYS A 202 5.91 -15.48 -9.35
C LYS A 202 7.00 -14.42 -9.39
N GLN A 203 8.26 -14.84 -9.52
CA GLN A 203 9.36 -13.90 -9.79
C GLN A 203 9.07 -12.97 -10.97
N ASP A 204 8.43 -13.49 -12.02
CA ASP A 204 8.03 -12.70 -13.20
C ASP A 204 7.18 -11.47 -12.82
N HIS A 205 6.40 -11.52 -11.75
CA HIS A 205 5.58 -10.38 -11.29
C HIS A 205 6.42 -9.32 -10.58
N PHE A 206 7.36 -9.73 -9.73
CA PHE A 206 8.26 -8.79 -9.06
C PHE A 206 9.08 -8.02 -10.09
N PHE A 207 9.78 -8.73 -10.97
CA PHE A 207 10.61 -8.10 -11.98
C PHE A 207 9.79 -7.39 -13.05
N GLY A 208 8.57 -7.86 -13.33
CA GLY A 208 7.69 -7.19 -14.27
C GLY A 208 7.12 -5.87 -13.75
N MET A 209 6.89 -5.76 -12.44
CA MET A 209 6.58 -4.49 -11.80
C MET A 209 7.81 -3.58 -11.75
N LYS A 210 8.99 -4.13 -11.44
CA LYS A 210 10.27 -3.42 -11.45
C LYS A 210 10.58 -2.74 -12.78
N SER A 211 10.18 -3.34 -13.91
CA SER A 211 10.33 -2.77 -15.25
C SER A 211 9.67 -1.39 -15.42
N PHE A 212 8.60 -1.07 -14.67
CA PHE A 212 7.97 0.25 -14.73
C PHE A 212 8.86 1.37 -14.15
N PHE A 213 9.82 1.04 -13.29
CA PHE A 213 10.64 2.01 -12.58
C PHE A 213 12.08 2.12 -13.11
N SER A 214 12.51 1.20 -13.98
CA SER A 214 13.92 1.10 -14.40
C SER A 214 14.43 2.23 -15.29
N ARG A 215 13.50 3.06 -15.79
CA ARG A 215 13.74 4.19 -16.69
C ARG A 215 13.89 5.51 -15.95
N THR A 216 13.37 5.62 -14.73
CA THR A 216 13.57 6.77 -13.88
C THR A 216 14.97 6.69 -13.26
N TYR A 217 15.72 7.78 -13.30
CA TYR A 217 17.05 7.86 -12.68
C TYR A 217 17.33 9.28 -12.18
N GLU A 218 18.31 9.41 -11.28
CA GLU A 218 18.73 10.69 -10.71
C GLU A 218 19.86 11.32 -11.53
N VAL A 219 19.75 12.63 -11.80
CA VAL A 219 20.79 13.46 -12.38
C VAL A 219 21.02 14.66 -11.48
N GLY A 220 22.15 14.67 -10.77
CA GLY A 220 22.47 15.74 -9.83
C GLY A 220 21.41 15.83 -8.72
N THR A 221 20.50 16.79 -8.82
CA THR A 221 19.42 17.00 -7.84
C THR A 221 18.01 16.74 -8.39
N PHE A 222 17.85 16.33 -9.65
CA PHE A 222 16.56 16.11 -10.28
C PHE A 222 16.38 14.69 -10.83
N LEU A 223 15.14 14.27 -11.05
CA LEU A 223 14.77 13.01 -11.68
C LEU A 223 14.64 13.18 -13.19
N ALA A 224 15.18 12.22 -13.94
CA ALA A 224 15.11 12.13 -15.39
C ALA A 224 14.59 10.76 -15.84
N GLU A 225 14.12 10.69 -17.07
CA GLU A 225 13.67 9.47 -17.74
C GLU A 225 14.58 9.16 -18.92
N ARG A 226 14.88 7.89 -19.15
CA ARG A 226 15.65 7.40 -20.31
C ARG A 226 14.83 6.44 -21.17
N GLU A 227 15.24 6.22 -22.41
CA GLU A 227 14.53 5.34 -23.36
C GLU A 227 14.98 3.87 -23.32
N TYR A 228 15.86 3.51 -22.37
CA TYR A 228 16.39 2.16 -22.16
C TYR A 228 16.30 1.75 -20.67
N GLY A 229 16.76 0.56 -20.30
CA GLY A 229 16.66 0.06 -18.92
C GLY A 229 15.88 -1.24 -18.83
N VAL A 230 16.12 -2.16 -19.75
CA VAL A 230 15.56 -3.50 -19.74
C VAL A 230 15.97 -4.22 -18.44
N VAL A 231 14.97 -4.68 -17.69
CA VAL A 231 15.20 -5.47 -16.48
C VAL A 231 15.45 -6.92 -16.88
N ARG A 232 16.57 -7.48 -16.41
CA ARG A 232 16.91 -8.89 -16.53
C ARG A 232 17.06 -9.51 -15.15
N PHE A 233 16.70 -10.78 -15.01
CA PHE A 233 16.81 -11.51 -13.75
C PHE A 233 17.07 -12.99 -13.96
N LEU A 234 17.69 -13.62 -12.97
CA LEU A 234 17.98 -15.05 -12.96
C LEU A 234 17.00 -15.76 -12.01
N PRO A 235 16.09 -16.60 -12.53
CA PRO A 235 15.25 -17.44 -11.68
C PRO A 235 16.07 -18.52 -10.97
N ASN A 236 15.58 -18.99 -9.81
CA ASN A 236 16.22 -20.07 -9.05
C ASN A 236 16.47 -21.34 -9.86
N LYS A 237 15.67 -21.55 -10.91
CA LYS A 237 15.86 -22.62 -11.90
C LYS A 237 15.73 -22.02 -13.29
N GLY A 238 16.74 -22.23 -14.12
CA GLY A 238 16.71 -21.88 -15.54
C GLY A 238 17.80 -20.89 -15.93
N LYS A 239 17.55 -20.19 -17.05
CA LYS A 239 18.44 -19.18 -17.61
C LYS A 239 17.93 -17.79 -17.28
N GLU A 240 18.82 -16.81 -17.38
CA GLU A 240 18.45 -15.40 -17.31
C GLU A 240 17.25 -15.10 -18.24
N LYS A 241 16.31 -14.31 -17.73
CA LYS A 241 15.14 -13.83 -18.45
C LYS A 241 15.16 -12.32 -18.50
N GLN A 242 14.61 -11.78 -19.58
CA GLN A 242 14.16 -10.40 -19.64
C GLN A 242 12.76 -10.31 -19.04
N ALA A 243 12.53 -9.33 -18.17
CA ALA A 243 11.22 -9.06 -17.60
C ALA A 243 10.31 -8.33 -18.60
N ASP A 244 9.03 -8.69 -18.59
CA ASP A 244 7.98 -7.94 -19.27
C ASP A 244 7.62 -6.68 -18.44
N TYR A 245 6.79 -5.78 -18.99
CA TYR A 245 6.06 -4.82 -18.17
C TYR A 245 4.79 -5.49 -17.68
N MET A 246 4.69 -5.80 -16.38
CA MET A 246 3.62 -6.65 -15.85
C MET A 246 3.02 -6.07 -14.56
N PHE A 247 1.69 -5.96 -14.53
CA PHE A 247 0.97 -5.65 -13.29
C PHE A 247 0.90 -6.87 -12.37
N LEU A 248 0.65 -6.65 -11.08
CA LEU A 248 0.48 -7.74 -10.10
C LEU A 248 -0.71 -8.68 -10.40
N THR A 249 -1.61 -8.30 -11.31
CA THR A 249 -2.68 -9.13 -11.85
C THR A 249 -2.21 -10.09 -12.96
N GLY A 250 -0.93 -10.06 -13.32
CA GLY A 250 -0.36 -10.81 -14.45
C GLY A 250 -0.60 -10.15 -15.82
N LYS A 251 -1.37 -9.06 -15.88
CA LYS A 251 -1.60 -8.32 -17.13
C LYS A 251 -0.29 -7.70 -17.62
N LYS A 252 0.11 -8.08 -18.83
CA LYS A 252 1.28 -7.53 -19.51
C LYS A 252 0.94 -6.27 -20.30
N VAL A 253 1.92 -5.38 -20.43
CA VAL A 253 1.89 -4.18 -21.27
C VAL A 253 3.07 -4.23 -22.22
N ALA A 254 2.87 -3.79 -23.46
CA ALA A 254 3.97 -3.73 -24.42
C ALA A 254 5.01 -2.69 -23.95
N PRO A 255 6.32 -3.01 -23.98
CA PRO A 255 7.36 -2.02 -23.73
C PRO A 255 7.30 -0.93 -24.80
N PRO A 256 7.65 0.32 -24.48
CA PRO A 256 7.71 1.40 -25.46
C PRO A 256 8.97 1.24 -26.34
N GLY A 257 8.91 0.33 -27.32
CA GLY A 257 9.93 0.21 -28.38
C GLY A 257 11.39 0.16 -27.92
N LEU A 258 11.65 -0.45 -26.75
CA LEU A 258 12.95 -0.34 -26.08
C LEU A 258 14.05 -1.03 -26.89
N THR A 259 15.09 -0.27 -27.23
CA THR A 259 16.33 -0.80 -27.80
C THR A 259 17.45 -0.42 -26.84
N GLU A 260 18.21 -1.41 -26.35
CA GLU A 260 19.34 -1.15 -25.46
C GLU A 260 20.51 -0.52 -26.25
N PRO A 261 20.88 0.75 -25.97
CA PRO A 261 22.02 1.37 -26.62
C PRO A 261 23.33 0.75 -26.11
N SER A 262 24.38 0.86 -26.92
CA SER A 262 25.73 0.45 -26.53
C SER A 262 26.24 1.24 -25.32
N LYS A 263 27.23 0.69 -24.59
CA LYS A 263 27.84 1.39 -23.43
C LYS A 263 28.39 2.77 -23.78
N ASP A 264 28.92 2.95 -24.99
CA ASP A 264 29.46 4.22 -25.45
C ASP A 264 28.35 5.25 -25.71
N GLU A 265 27.20 4.81 -26.24
CA GLU A 265 26.02 5.66 -26.42
C GLU A 265 25.43 6.07 -25.06
N GLN A 266 25.32 5.14 -24.11
CA GLN A 266 24.87 5.44 -22.74
C GLN A 266 25.77 6.48 -22.07
N LYS A 267 27.09 6.36 -22.23
CA LYS A 267 28.05 7.33 -21.69
C LYS A 267 27.89 8.72 -22.31
N LYS A 268 27.75 8.80 -23.64
CA LYS A 268 27.54 10.09 -24.35
C LYS A 268 26.23 10.77 -23.94
N GLU A 269 25.17 10.00 -23.72
CA GLU A 269 23.89 10.53 -23.26
C GLU A 269 24.02 11.10 -21.84
N LYS A 270 24.65 10.35 -20.92
CA LYS A 270 24.92 10.82 -19.56
C LYS A 270 25.72 12.12 -19.55
N GLU A 271 26.79 12.22 -20.35
CA GLU A 271 27.60 13.44 -20.47
C GLU A 271 26.84 14.65 -21.04
N LYS A 272 25.75 14.44 -21.80
CA LYS A 272 24.89 15.54 -22.28
C LYS A 272 23.96 16.06 -21.18
N VAL A 273 23.50 15.18 -20.30
CA VAL A 273 22.52 15.49 -19.27
C VAL A 273 23.17 16.06 -18.00
N GLU A 274 24.46 15.77 -17.78
CA GLU A 274 25.26 16.30 -16.66
C GLU A 274 25.92 17.66 -16.95
N LYS A 275 25.77 18.22 -18.15
CA LYS A 275 26.28 19.55 -18.55
C LYS A 275 25.25 20.65 -18.36
#